data_AF-A0AA38MLH5-F1
#
_entry.id   AF-A0AA38MLH5-F1
#
_cell.length_a   1.000
_cell.length_b   1.000
_cell.length_c   1.000
_cell.angle_alpha   90.00
_cell.angle_beta   90.00
_cell.angle_gamma   90.00
#
_symmetry.space_group_name_H-M   'P 1'
#
loop_
_entity.id
_entity.type
_entity.pdbx_description
1 polymer ?
#
loop_
_entity_poly.entity_id
_entity_poly.type
_entity_poly.pdbx_seq_one_letter_code
_entity_poly.pdbx_strand_id
1 'polypeptide(L)'
;MKCFLVWNKGNKLGAAEDLETFDLEDFKYNSVNITAFRIVDVDHPHTKETLEVMEKFQPIGHAILNRSGIIQAEPALMYDSVYVFAKGLTLMNSTKPMNLSCDIEKPWDDGLSLHNYLNSVNDYHGLTGDVEFSGGKRANFKLDLLKLKKEEIRKVGQWTPSGGINITDLNAFYESHAPNITLVVMTREERPYVMVKDEKNLTGNARYEGFCIDLLKWIAGQVGFQYTIRLVPDHMYGVYDPDTKEWNGIVRELMEKVGEGEVRNLVSELKKLDILIGVFAMWCVRYALFD
;
A
#
# COMPACT_ATOMS: atom_id res chain seq x y z
N MET A 1 18.50 8.15 3.04
CA MET A 1 18.10 6.87 3.68
C MET A 1 16.60 6.75 3.58
N LYS A 2 16.07 5.89 2.70
CA LYS A 2 14.62 5.62 2.60
C LYS A 2 14.31 4.41 3.50
N CYS A 3 13.64 4.63 4.63
CA CYS A 3 13.21 3.55 5.50
C CYS A 3 11.93 2.92 4.93
N PHE A 4 12.05 1.71 4.39
CA PHE A 4 10.91 0.84 4.17
C PHE A 4 10.76 -0.05 5.42
N LEU A 5 9.79 0.26 6.28
CA LEU A 5 9.38 -0.67 7.32
C LEU A 5 8.34 -1.62 6.70
N VAL A 6 8.76 -2.87 6.49
CA VAL A 6 7.91 -3.95 6.00
C VAL A 6 7.17 -4.54 7.19
N TRP A 7 5.84 -4.46 7.20
CA TRP A 7 5.01 -5.27 8.10
C TRP A 7 4.37 -6.42 7.32
N ASN A 8 4.38 -7.60 7.93
CA ASN A 8 3.91 -8.84 7.33
C ASN A 8 2.37 -8.92 7.39
N LYS A 9 1.75 -9.53 6.38
CA LYS A 9 0.31 -9.56 6.00
C LYS A 9 -0.19 -8.39 5.12
N GLY A 10 0.12 -8.43 3.81
CA GLY A 10 -0.65 -7.78 2.73
C GLY A 10 -0.82 -6.25 2.72
N ASN A 11 -0.50 -5.57 3.81
CA ASN A 11 -0.63 -4.13 4.01
C ASN A 11 0.77 -3.52 4.04
N LYS A 12 1.10 -2.72 3.03
CA LYS A 12 2.35 -1.95 2.98
C LYS A 12 2.08 -0.54 3.51
N LEU A 13 2.50 -0.26 4.74
CA LEU A 13 2.62 1.10 5.25
C LEU A 13 4.03 1.59 4.93
N GLY A 14 4.14 2.42 3.90
CA GLY A 14 5.37 3.13 3.60
C GLY A 14 5.35 4.47 4.31
N ALA A 15 6.43 4.84 4.99
CA ALA A 15 6.76 6.25 5.24
C ALA A 15 7.26 6.89 3.93
N ALA A 16 6.47 6.75 2.86
CA ALA A 16 6.71 7.38 1.60
C ALA A 16 5.96 8.71 1.63
N GLU A 17 6.70 9.78 1.95
CA GLU A 17 6.30 11.09 1.48
C GLU A 17 6.17 10.99 -0.05
N ASP A 18 5.12 11.58 -0.60
CA ASP A 18 4.86 11.66 -2.04
C ASP A 18 4.52 10.32 -2.73
N LEU A 19 3.67 9.47 -2.12
CA LEU A 19 3.18 8.23 -2.75
C LEU A 19 2.64 8.43 -4.18
N GLU A 20 1.99 9.57 -4.43
CA GLU A 20 1.40 9.94 -5.72
C GLU A 20 2.43 10.23 -6.82
N THR A 21 3.71 10.32 -6.47
CA THR A 21 4.81 10.52 -7.44
C THR A 21 5.42 9.23 -7.94
N PHE A 22 5.08 8.09 -7.33
CA PHE A 22 5.56 6.79 -7.74
C PHE A 22 4.67 6.18 -8.80
N ASP A 23 5.29 5.47 -9.74
CA ASP A 23 4.56 4.56 -10.61
C ASP A 23 4.11 3.35 -9.79
N LEU A 24 2.79 3.17 -9.68
CA LEU A 24 2.17 2.10 -8.93
C LEU A 24 1.50 1.06 -9.83
N GLU A 25 1.69 1.09 -11.16
CA GLU A 25 1.04 0.14 -12.08
C GLU A 25 1.19 -1.32 -11.63
N ASP A 26 2.40 -1.72 -11.21
CA ASP A 26 2.67 -3.07 -10.70
C ASP A 26 1.93 -3.41 -9.40
N PHE A 27 1.48 -2.41 -8.62
CA PHE A 27 0.78 -2.61 -7.35
C PHE A 27 -0.73 -2.44 -7.47
N LYS A 28 -1.21 -1.74 -8.49
CA LYS A 28 -2.63 -1.47 -8.76
C LYS A 28 -3.43 -2.76 -8.97
N TYR A 29 -2.86 -3.73 -9.70
CA TYR A 29 -3.54 -4.98 -10.07
C TYR A 29 -3.34 -6.13 -9.07
N ASN A 30 -2.44 -5.98 -8.10
CA ASN A 30 -2.03 -7.05 -7.19
C ASN A 30 -2.74 -7.06 -5.83
N SER A 31 -3.89 -6.38 -5.70
CA SER A 31 -4.66 -6.30 -4.44
C SER A 31 -3.83 -5.84 -3.23
N VAL A 32 -2.80 -5.03 -3.44
CA VAL A 32 -1.91 -4.54 -2.38
C VAL A 32 -2.54 -3.32 -1.73
N ASN A 33 -2.76 -3.39 -0.41
CA ASN A 33 -3.18 -2.24 0.38
C ASN A 33 -1.96 -1.37 0.70
N ILE A 34 -1.84 -0.22 0.03
CA ILE A 34 -0.81 0.78 0.33
C ILE A 34 -1.46 1.96 1.04
N THR A 35 -0.86 2.39 2.15
CA THR A 35 -1.26 3.59 2.89
C THR A 35 -0.05 4.50 3.08
N ALA A 36 -0.24 5.80 2.88
CA ALA A 36 0.81 6.81 2.98
C ALA A 36 0.27 8.13 3.51
N PHE A 37 1.18 9.05 3.79
CA PHE A 37 0.86 10.41 4.21
C PHE A 37 1.29 11.42 3.16
N ARG A 38 0.55 12.54 3.06
CA ARG A 38 0.89 13.68 2.23
C ARG A 38 0.79 14.96 3.05
N ILE A 39 1.82 15.81 2.96
CA ILE A 39 1.86 17.11 3.65
C ILE A 39 1.38 18.27 2.78
N VAL A 40 1.42 18.13 1.46
CA VAL A 40 0.96 19.16 0.51
C VAL A 40 -0.57 19.25 0.53
N ASP A 41 -1.10 20.46 0.73
CA ASP A 41 -2.54 20.73 0.79
C ASP A 41 -3.10 20.99 -0.61
N VAL A 42 -3.14 19.94 -1.44
CA VAL A 42 -3.56 20.01 -2.85
C VAL A 42 -5.02 20.43 -3.04
N ASP A 43 -5.84 20.31 -1.99
CA ASP A 43 -7.26 20.66 -2.05
C ASP A 43 -7.48 22.17 -1.91
N HIS A 44 -6.52 22.90 -1.33
CA HIS A 44 -6.64 24.32 -1.02
C HIS A 44 -6.54 25.19 -2.31
N PRO A 45 -7.41 26.21 -2.49
CA PRO A 45 -7.42 27.03 -3.71
C PRO A 45 -6.08 27.72 -4.00
N HIS A 46 -5.41 28.26 -2.97
CA HIS A 46 -4.12 28.93 -3.12
C HIS A 46 -3.04 27.98 -3.64
N THR A 47 -3.04 26.72 -3.17
CA THR A 47 -2.13 25.68 -3.63
C THR A 47 -2.38 25.40 -5.11
N LYS A 48 -3.63 25.15 -5.50
CA LYS A 48 -3.99 24.88 -6.90
C LYS A 48 -3.56 26.00 -7.84
N GLU A 49 -3.90 27.25 -7.52
CA GLU A 49 -3.50 28.42 -8.30
C GLU A 49 -1.97 28.53 -8.41
N THR A 50 -1.25 28.32 -7.31
CA THR A 50 0.21 28.38 -7.30
C THR A 50 0.83 27.29 -8.17
N LEU A 51 0.34 26.05 -8.11
CA LEU A 51 0.82 24.96 -8.95
C LEU A 51 0.49 25.20 -10.43
N GLU A 52 -0.71 25.72 -10.76
CA GLU A 52 -1.06 26.12 -12.12
C GLU A 52 -0.15 27.22 -12.68
N VAL A 53 0.23 28.20 -11.84
CA VAL A 53 1.19 29.23 -12.22
C VAL A 53 2.58 28.63 -12.42
N MET A 54 3.04 27.76 -11.51
CA MET A 54 4.32 27.07 -11.63
C MET A 54 4.41 26.24 -12.92
N GLU A 55 3.33 25.57 -13.32
CA GLU A 55 3.28 24.76 -14.54
C GLU A 55 3.49 25.58 -15.82
N LYS A 56 3.00 26.83 -15.84
CA LYS A 56 3.19 27.75 -16.98
C LYS A 56 4.65 28.15 -17.17
N PHE A 57 5.41 28.19 -16.08
CA PHE A 57 6.84 28.48 -16.11
C PHE A 57 7.60 27.15 -16.27
N GLN A 58 7.62 26.61 -17.51
CA GLN A 58 8.49 25.46 -17.81
C GLN A 58 9.94 25.80 -17.44
N PRO A 59 10.59 25.06 -16.54
CA PRO A 59 11.96 25.33 -16.18
C PRO A 59 12.89 24.89 -17.33
N ILE A 60 13.99 25.60 -17.49
CA ILE A 60 15.20 25.01 -18.07
C ILE A 60 15.65 23.93 -17.07
N GLY A 61 15.14 22.68 -17.17
CA GLY A 61 15.43 21.60 -16.22
C GLY A 61 14.33 20.53 -16.06
N HIS A 62 14.44 19.72 -15.00
CA HIS A 62 13.44 18.70 -14.66
C HIS A 62 12.11 19.35 -14.22
N ALA A 63 10.99 18.76 -14.61
CA ALA A 63 9.66 19.21 -14.23
C ALA A 63 9.47 19.08 -12.69
N ILE A 64 9.07 20.18 -12.05
CA ILE A 64 8.80 20.24 -10.60
C ILE A 64 7.47 19.57 -10.25
N LEU A 65 6.54 19.56 -11.21
CA LEU A 65 5.24 18.91 -11.11
C LEU A 65 5.28 17.56 -11.84
N ASN A 66 4.68 16.55 -11.22
CA ASN A 66 4.41 15.29 -11.90
C ASN A 66 3.27 15.45 -12.94
N ARG A 67 3.10 14.47 -13.84
CA ARG A 67 2.02 14.40 -14.84
C ARG A 67 0.61 14.57 -14.27
N SER A 68 0.44 14.33 -12.96
CA SER A 68 -0.82 14.50 -12.23
C SER A 68 -1.00 15.89 -11.61
N GLY A 69 -0.09 16.84 -11.87
CA GLY A 69 -0.15 18.20 -11.32
C GLY A 69 0.25 18.31 -9.85
N ILE A 70 0.94 17.31 -9.30
CA ILE A 70 1.32 17.23 -7.89
C ILE A 70 2.82 17.57 -7.74
N ILE A 71 3.12 18.42 -6.76
CA ILE A 71 4.48 18.77 -6.34
C ILE A 71 4.95 17.82 -5.22
N GLN A 72 6.24 17.49 -5.21
CA GLN A 72 6.86 16.74 -4.12
C GLN A 72 6.92 17.55 -2.82
N ALA A 73 6.98 16.88 -1.67
CA ALA A 73 7.02 17.51 -0.35
C ALA A 73 8.26 18.41 -0.18
N GLU A 74 9.43 17.95 -0.62
CA GLU A 74 10.69 18.71 -0.50
C GLU A 74 10.64 20.08 -1.22
N PRO A 75 10.30 20.18 -2.52
CA PRO A 75 10.18 21.48 -3.18
C PRO A 75 9.01 22.32 -2.66
N ALA A 76 7.91 21.72 -2.19
CA ALA A 76 6.83 22.45 -1.54
C ALA A 76 7.28 23.10 -0.22
N LEU A 77 8.04 22.36 0.61
CA LEU A 77 8.63 22.90 1.84
C LEU A 77 9.66 23.99 1.56
N MET A 78 10.45 23.85 0.49
CA MET A 78 11.38 24.90 0.05
C MET A 78 10.62 26.16 -0.34
N TYR A 79 9.54 26.05 -1.11
CA TYR A 79 8.69 27.17 -1.49
C TYR A 79 8.16 27.90 -0.24
N ASP A 80 7.57 27.16 0.69
CA ASP A 80 7.04 27.72 1.94
C ASP A 80 8.15 28.38 2.78
N SER A 81 9.35 27.79 2.82
CA SER A 81 10.49 28.33 3.58
C SER A 81 10.91 29.72 3.11
N VAL A 82 10.89 29.98 1.80
CA VAL A 82 11.27 31.29 1.23
C VAL A 82 10.27 32.36 1.63
N TYR A 83 8.98 32.05 1.62
CA TYR A 83 7.93 32.98 2.01
C TYR A 83 7.90 33.24 3.51
N VAL A 84 8.09 32.21 4.35
CA VAL A 84 8.26 32.38 5.79
C VAL A 84 9.46 33.29 6.07
N PHE A 85 10.58 33.06 5.40
CA PHE A 85 11.78 33.88 5.54
C PHE A 85 11.52 35.33 5.13
N ALA A 86 10.88 35.56 3.98
CA ALA A 86 10.53 36.90 3.50
C ALA A 86 9.57 37.63 4.46
N LYS A 87 8.57 36.94 5.02
CA LYS A 87 7.69 37.49 6.06
C LYS A 87 8.47 37.86 7.31
N GLY A 88 9.33 36.98 7.81
CA GLY A 88 10.18 37.25 8.98
C GLY A 88 11.07 38.48 8.78
N LEU A 89 11.70 38.62 7.61
CA LEU A 89 12.49 39.80 7.25
C LEU A 89 11.65 41.08 7.20
N THR A 90 10.43 40.99 6.66
CA THR A 90 9.50 42.13 6.56
C THR A 90 9.08 42.62 7.95
N LEU A 91 8.80 41.69 8.88
CA LEU A 91 8.47 42.01 10.27
C LEU A 91 9.62 42.67 11.01
N MET A 92 10.86 42.25 10.72
CA MET A 92 12.05 42.80 11.35
C MET A 92 12.33 44.26 10.95
N ASN A 93 11.87 44.70 9.77
CA ASN A 93 11.99 46.07 9.23
C ASN A 93 13.43 46.65 9.20
N SER A 94 14.44 45.81 9.40
CA SER A 94 15.85 46.19 9.34
C SER A 94 16.69 44.94 9.18
N THR A 95 17.34 44.79 8.02
CA THR A 95 18.39 43.79 7.86
C THR A 95 19.56 44.41 7.14
N LYS A 96 20.69 44.51 7.85
CA LYS A 96 21.98 44.79 7.24
C LYS A 96 22.77 43.49 7.21
N PRO A 97 23.01 42.89 6.04
CA PRO A 97 23.88 41.74 5.96
C PRO A 97 25.27 42.12 6.48
N MET A 98 25.83 41.29 7.34
CA MET A 98 27.17 41.45 7.90
C MET A 98 28.09 40.39 7.32
N ASN A 99 29.34 40.77 7.01
CA ASN A 99 30.36 39.80 6.64
C ASN A 99 30.80 39.05 7.91
N LEU A 100 30.68 37.73 7.89
CA LEU A 100 31.03 36.84 8.98
C LEU A 100 32.10 35.85 8.52
N SER A 101 33.02 35.50 9.42
CA SER A 101 33.97 34.40 9.22
C SER A 101 33.66 33.28 10.20
N CYS A 102 33.83 32.03 9.78
CA CYS A 102 33.75 30.88 10.69
C CYS A 102 34.98 30.75 11.59
N ASP A 103 36.09 31.44 11.28
CA ASP A 103 37.31 31.45 12.10
C ASP A 103 37.17 32.34 13.35
N ILE A 104 36.22 33.27 13.30
CA ILE A 104 35.93 34.23 14.37
C ILE A 104 34.56 33.85 14.90
N GLU A 105 34.49 33.35 16.14
CA GLU A 105 33.23 32.95 16.82
C GLU A 105 32.34 34.16 17.20
N LYS A 106 32.15 35.10 16.27
CA LYS A 106 31.30 36.28 16.45
C LYS A 106 29.96 36.04 15.74
N PRO A 107 28.84 35.95 16.48
CA PRO A 107 27.52 35.80 15.87
C PRO A 107 27.07 37.08 15.17
N TRP A 108 26.06 36.95 14.29
CA TRP A 108 25.34 38.12 13.78
C TRP A 108 24.49 38.74 14.88
N ASP A 109 24.68 40.03 15.15
CA ASP A 109 23.99 40.76 16.22
C ASP A 109 22.45 40.64 16.10
N ASP A 110 21.95 40.66 14.87
CA ASP A 110 20.52 40.59 14.54
C ASP A 110 19.98 39.16 14.41
N GLY A 111 20.84 38.14 14.53
CA GLY A 111 20.46 36.75 14.27
C GLY A 111 19.37 36.23 15.21
N LEU A 112 19.43 36.58 16.50
CA LEU A 112 18.42 36.19 17.49
C LEU A 112 17.08 36.90 17.22
N SER A 113 17.13 38.18 16.84
CA SER A 113 15.94 38.95 16.46
C SER A 113 15.25 38.32 15.26
N LEU A 114 16.01 38.00 14.20
CA LEU A 114 15.46 37.32 13.03
C LEU A 114 14.84 35.97 13.40
N HIS A 115 15.52 35.17 14.22
CA HIS A 115 14.98 33.88 14.67
C HIS A 115 13.64 34.03 15.41
N ASN A 116 13.52 35.05 16.27
CA ASN A 116 12.27 35.33 16.99
C ASN A 116 11.16 35.78 16.03
N TYR A 117 11.48 36.63 15.04
CA TYR A 117 10.49 37.03 14.03
C TYR A 117 10.04 35.86 13.15
N LEU A 118 10.95 34.97 12.75
CA LEU A 118 10.61 33.73 12.03
C LEU A 118 9.69 32.84 12.87
N ASN A 119 9.98 32.66 14.15
CA ASN A 119 9.11 31.88 15.05
C ASN A 119 7.74 32.55 15.29
N SER A 120 7.64 33.87 15.12
CA SER A 120 6.38 34.61 15.29
C SER A 120 5.47 34.58 14.06
N VAL A 121 5.95 34.05 12.92
CA VAL A 121 5.12 33.90 11.72
C VAL A 121 4.03 32.86 11.99
N ASN A 122 2.79 33.33 12.06
CA ASN A 122 1.59 32.52 12.28
C ASN A 122 0.47 32.81 11.26
N ASP A 123 0.55 33.92 10.54
CA ASP A 123 -0.39 34.31 9.48
C ASP A 123 0.19 33.96 8.09
N TYR A 124 0.47 32.68 7.85
CA TYR A 124 0.92 32.20 6.54
C TYR A 124 0.36 30.82 6.23
N HIS A 125 -0.37 30.75 5.12
CA HIS A 125 -0.84 29.51 4.53
C HIS A 125 -0.05 29.24 3.25
N GLY A 126 0.81 28.24 3.30
CA GLY A 126 1.66 27.83 2.17
C GLY A 126 1.09 26.65 1.39
N LEU A 127 1.92 26.03 0.55
CA LEU A 127 1.57 24.81 -0.19
C LEU A 127 1.36 23.61 0.74
N THR A 128 2.00 23.63 1.91
CA THR A 128 1.89 22.58 2.92
C THR A 128 0.87 22.89 4.02
N GLY A 129 -0.05 23.83 3.76
CA GLY A 129 -1.08 24.28 4.71
C GLY A 129 -0.60 25.41 5.63
N ASP A 130 -1.23 25.54 6.79
CA ASP A 130 -0.86 26.55 7.78
C ASP A 130 0.57 26.31 8.30
N VAL A 131 1.35 27.38 8.38
CA VAL A 131 2.73 27.34 8.86
C VAL A 131 2.84 28.17 10.14
N GLU A 132 3.04 27.46 11.23
CA GLU A 132 3.26 28.03 12.57
C GLU A 132 4.50 27.38 13.18
N PHE A 133 5.23 28.10 14.03
CA PHE A 133 6.40 27.57 14.72
C PHE A 133 6.26 27.68 16.23
N SER A 134 6.76 26.66 16.93
CA SER A 134 6.93 26.65 18.38
C SER A 134 8.33 26.17 18.72
N GLY A 135 9.16 27.06 19.28
CA GLY A 135 10.54 26.75 19.66
C GLY A 135 11.43 26.30 18.49
N GLY A 136 11.29 26.94 17.32
CA GLY A 136 12.06 26.60 16.11
C GLY A 136 11.59 25.33 15.38
N LYS A 137 10.48 24.71 15.82
CA LYS A 137 9.89 23.55 15.16
C LYS A 137 8.52 23.91 14.62
N ARG A 138 8.17 23.36 13.45
CA ARG A 138 6.82 23.56 12.90
C ARG A 138 5.80 22.97 13.87
N ALA A 139 4.90 23.82 14.32
CA ALA A 139 3.74 23.47 15.11
C ALA A 139 2.53 23.30 14.20
N ASN A 140 1.50 22.61 14.71
CA ASN A 140 0.14 22.60 14.15
C ASN A 140 0.07 22.41 12.62
N PHE A 141 0.52 21.24 12.14
CA PHE A 141 0.44 20.87 10.72
C PHE A 141 -0.56 19.74 10.49
N LYS A 142 -1.02 19.61 9.24
CA LYS A 142 -1.98 18.60 8.80
C LYS A 142 -1.30 17.64 7.84
N LEU A 143 -1.51 16.34 8.02
CA LEU A 143 -1.13 15.32 7.05
C LEU A 143 -2.39 14.67 6.49
N ASP A 144 -2.52 14.63 5.16
CA ASP A 144 -3.56 13.84 4.51
C ASP A 144 -3.17 12.36 4.54
N LEU A 145 -4.12 11.50 4.90
CA LEU A 145 -3.97 10.05 4.85
C LEU A 145 -4.45 9.56 3.49
N LEU A 146 -3.55 8.94 2.72
CA LEU A 146 -3.80 8.43 1.38
C LEU A 146 -3.86 6.90 1.38
N LYS A 147 -4.74 6.33 0.58
CA LYS A 147 -4.83 4.88 0.35
C LYS A 147 -4.96 4.56 -1.14
N LEU A 148 -4.24 3.53 -1.58
CA LEU A 148 -4.44 2.91 -2.88
C LEU A 148 -5.61 1.92 -2.80
N LYS A 149 -6.66 2.13 -3.60
CA LYS A 149 -7.81 1.23 -3.71
C LYS A 149 -8.30 1.18 -5.16
N LYS A 150 -8.48 -0.02 -5.71
CA LYS A 150 -8.98 -0.25 -7.07
C LYS A 150 -8.31 0.68 -8.09
N GLU A 151 -6.99 0.61 -8.14
CA GLU A 151 -6.13 1.32 -9.10
C GLU A 151 -5.98 2.84 -8.88
N GLU A 152 -6.66 3.42 -7.91
CA GLU A 152 -6.61 4.86 -7.61
C GLU A 152 -6.10 5.16 -6.20
N ILE A 153 -5.28 6.21 -6.09
CA ILE A 153 -4.91 6.79 -4.79
C ILE A 153 -6.02 7.77 -4.40
N ARG A 154 -6.56 7.61 -3.19
CA ARG A 154 -7.58 8.50 -2.65
C ARG A 154 -7.23 8.95 -1.25
N LYS A 155 -7.61 10.17 -0.92
CA LYS A 155 -7.57 10.69 0.45
C LYS A 155 -8.69 10.06 1.26
N VAL A 156 -8.32 9.44 2.38
CA VAL A 156 -9.22 8.62 3.23
C VAL A 156 -9.25 9.09 4.69
N GLY A 157 -8.50 10.15 5.00
CA GLY A 157 -8.46 10.73 6.33
C GLY A 157 -7.43 11.83 6.42
N GLN A 158 -7.23 12.31 7.65
CA GLN A 158 -6.25 13.34 8.00
C GLN A 158 -5.66 13.05 9.37
N TRP A 159 -4.43 13.50 9.60
CA TRP A 159 -3.77 13.46 10.89
C TRP A 159 -3.33 14.85 11.32
N THR A 160 -3.50 15.16 12.59
CA THR A 160 -3.02 16.40 13.22
C THR A 160 -2.31 16.09 14.54
N PRO A 161 -1.34 16.89 14.98
CA PRO A 161 -0.65 16.70 16.26
C PRO A 161 -1.59 16.68 17.48
N SER A 162 -2.66 17.48 17.46
CA SER A 162 -3.63 17.58 18.56
C SER A 162 -4.77 16.55 18.46
N GLY A 163 -5.22 16.24 17.25
CA GLY A 163 -6.38 15.37 17.01
C GLY A 163 -6.06 13.91 16.69
N GLY A 164 -4.80 13.57 16.43
CA GLY A 164 -4.43 12.22 15.97
C GLY A 164 -5.00 11.91 14.58
N ILE A 165 -5.20 10.61 14.27
CA ILE A 165 -5.75 10.16 12.98
C ILE A 165 -7.27 10.32 13.00
N ASN A 166 -7.81 10.98 11.99
CA ASN A 166 -9.23 11.09 11.69
C ASN A 166 -9.53 10.46 10.31
N ILE A 167 -10.25 9.34 10.29
CA ILE A 167 -10.58 8.61 9.06
C ILE A 167 -11.92 9.11 8.52
N THR A 168 -11.92 9.68 7.32
CA THR A 168 -13.13 10.18 6.65
C THR A 168 -13.81 9.12 5.80
N ASP A 169 -13.06 8.16 5.25
CA ASP A 169 -13.58 7.06 4.44
C ASP A 169 -13.23 5.70 5.07
N LEU A 170 -14.10 5.24 5.97
CA LEU A 170 -13.99 3.91 6.59
C LEU A 170 -14.14 2.76 5.57
N ASN A 171 -14.92 2.97 4.51
CA ASN A 171 -15.12 1.97 3.45
C ASN A 171 -13.84 1.76 2.62
N ALA A 172 -12.89 2.69 2.68
CA ALA A 172 -11.58 2.48 2.09
C ALA A 172 -10.76 1.43 2.85
N PHE A 173 -10.95 1.29 4.17
CA PHE A 173 -10.23 0.34 5.02
C PHE A 173 -10.93 -1.00 5.18
N TYR A 174 -12.26 -0.96 5.28
CA TYR A 174 -13.09 -2.14 5.44
C TYR A 174 -13.86 -2.38 4.14
N GLU A 175 -13.55 -3.46 3.44
CA GLU A 175 -14.43 -3.96 2.39
C GLU A 175 -15.74 -4.42 3.06
N SER A 176 -16.76 -3.54 3.05
CA SER A 176 -18.09 -3.83 3.61
C SER A 176 -18.82 -4.96 2.89
N HIS A 177 -18.28 -5.40 1.77
CA HIS A 177 -18.75 -6.53 1.00
C HIS A 177 -17.53 -7.40 0.72
N ALA A 178 -17.13 -8.23 1.70
CA ALA A 178 -16.66 -9.55 1.30
C ALA A 178 -17.87 -10.13 0.56
N PRO A 179 -17.86 -10.24 -0.78
CA PRO A 179 -18.95 -10.91 -1.46
C PRO A 179 -19.09 -12.29 -0.78
N ASN A 180 -20.32 -12.80 -0.64
CA ASN A 180 -20.57 -14.18 -0.19
C ASN A 180 -20.03 -15.17 -1.24
N ILE A 181 -18.73 -15.13 -1.50
CA ILE A 181 -18.00 -16.01 -2.39
C ILE A 181 -17.68 -17.23 -1.55
N THR A 182 -18.36 -18.31 -1.87
CA THR A 182 -17.98 -19.63 -1.38
C THR A 182 -16.94 -20.18 -2.35
N LEU A 183 -15.70 -20.34 -1.89
CA LEU A 183 -14.64 -20.94 -2.70
C LEU A 183 -14.95 -22.42 -2.96
N VAL A 184 -14.95 -22.83 -4.23
CA VAL A 184 -15.10 -24.24 -4.58
C VAL A 184 -13.72 -24.88 -4.62
N VAL A 185 -13.42 -25.72 -3.62
CA VAL A 185 -12.16 -26.45 -3.54
C VAL A 185 -12.32 -27.79 -4.23
N MET A 186 -11.69 -27.93 -5.40
CA MET A 186 -11.64 -29.18 -6.16
C MET A 186 -10.49 -30.05 -5.66
N THR A 187 -10.77 -31.32 -5.43
CA THR A 187 -9.77 -32.28 -4.93
C THR A 187 -10.09 -33.71 -5.39
N ARG A 188 -9.22 -34.66 -5.06
CA ARG A 188 -9.38 -36.09 -5.33
C ARG A 188 -9.24 -36.85 -4.01
N GLU A 189 -9.92 -37.99 -3.90
CA GLU A 189 -9.67 -38.92 -2.80
C GLU A 189 -8.25 -39.52 -2.89
N GLU A 190 -7.47 -39.32 -1.83
CA GLU A 190 -6.13 -39.84 -1.67
C GLU A 190 -5.82 -40.01 -0.18
N ARG A 191 -5.72 -41.26 0.29
CA ARG A 191 -5.43 -41.56 1.70
C ARG A 191 -3.95 -41.28 2.00
N PRO A 192 -3.60 -40.62 3.13
CA PRO A 192 -4.45 -40.11 4.22
C PRO A 192 -4.80 -38.61 4.12
N TYR A 193 -4.62 -38.00 2.95
CA TYR A 193 -4.71 -36.54 2.76
C TYR A 193 -6.14 -36.04 2.59
N VAL A 194 -6.94 -36.74 1.78
CA VAL A 194 -8.36 -36.46 1.53
C VAL A 194 -9.10 -37.78 1.42
N MET A 195 -10.05 -37.98 2.32
CA MET A 195 -10.80 -39.23 2.48
C MET A 195 -12.27 -38.91 2.61
N VAL A 196 -13.13 -39.74 2.03
CA VAL A 196 -14.58 -39.65 2.21
C VAL A 196 -14.96 -40.49 3.42
N LYS A 197 -15.69 -39.90 4.36
CA LYS A 197 -16.21 -40.59 5.54
C LYS A 197 -17.34 -41.54 5.13
N ASP A 198 -17.38 -42.71 5.76
CA ASP A 198 -18.40 -43.73 5.50
C ASP A 198 -19.78 -43.41 6.12
N GLU A 199 -19.86 -42.36 6.94
CA GLU A 199 -21.09 -41.95 7.63
C GLU A 199 -22.10 -41.29 6.67
N LYS A 200 -23.28 -41.92 6.52
CA LYS A 200 -24.34 -41.49 5.59
C LYS A 200 -25.09 -40.21 6.00
N ASN A 201 -24.93 -39.74 7.24
CA ASN A 201 -25.66 -38.58 7.78
C ASN A 201 -24.91 -37.25 7.60
N LEU A 202 -23.78 -37.25 6.90
CA LEU A 202 -22.95 -36.06 6.72
C LEU A 202 -23.30 -35.35 5.42
N THR A 203 -23.43 -34.02 5.47
CA THR A 203 -23.71 -33.17 4.31
C THR A 203 -22.59 -32.13 4.13
N GLY A 204 -22.44 -31.67 2.88
CA GLY A 204 -21.43 -30.67 2.53
C GLY A 204 -19.99 -31.12 2.83
N ASN A 205 -19.23 -30.24 3.47
CA ASN A 205 -17.80 -30.46 3.77
C ASN A 205 -17.57 -31.50 4.86
N ALA A 206 -18.56 -31.79 5.71
CA ALA A 206 -18.41 -32.73 6.82
C ALA A 206 -18.14 -34.16 6.35
N ARG A 207 -18.47 -34.47 5.09
CA ARG A 207 -18.25 -35.77 4.43
C ARG A 207 -16.77 -36.10 4.19
N TYR A 208 -15.88 -35.14 4.33
CA TYR A 208 -14.46 -35.31 4.03
C TYR A 208 -13.61 -35.23 5.31
N GLU A 209 -12.52 -35.98 5.35
CA GLU A 209 -11.48 -35.94 6.38
C GLU A 209 -10.09 -36.17 5.79
N GLY A 210 -9.06 -35.97 6.61
CA GLY A 210 -7.67 -36.13 6.21
C GLY A 210 -6.88 -34.83 6.40
N PHE A 211 -5.56 -34.96 6.27
CA PHE A 211 -4.62 -33.89 6.58
C PHE A 211 -4.92 -32.58 5.82
N CYS A 212 -5.24 -32.67 4.52
CA CYS A 212 -5.52 -31.49 3.71
C CYS A 212 -6.85 -30.83 4.08
N ILE A 213 -7.82 -31.60 4.59
CA ILE A 213 -9.11 -31.08 5.03
C ILE A 213 -8.96 -30.27 6.32
N ASP A 214 -8.16 -30.78 7.27
CA ASP A 214 -7.89 -30.09 8.53
C ASP A 214 -7.07 -28.82 8.31
N LEU A 215 -6.06 -28.88 7.43
CA LEU A 215 -5.28 -27.72 7.03
C LEU A 215 -6.15 -26.65 6.36
N LEU A 216 -7.00 -27.04 5.41
CA LEU A 216 -7.92 -26.12 4.74
C LEU A 216 -8.88 -25.47 5.73
N LYS A 217 -9.42 -26.24 6.68
CA LYS A 217 -10.30 -25.74 7.74
C LYS A 217 -9.58 -24.72 8.63
N TRP A 218 -8.33 -24.98 8.99
CA TRP A 218 -7.51 -24.06 9.79
C TRP A 218 -7.23 -22.76 9.02
N ILE A 219 -6.82 -22.84 7.75
CA ILE A 219 -6.59 -21.68 6.89
C ILE A 219 -7.87 -20.86 6.72
N ALA A 220 -9.01 -21.52 6.45
CA ALA A 220 -10.31 -20.86 6.32
C ALA A 220 -10.71 -20.13 7.61
N GLY A 221 -10.43 -20.71 8.78
CA GLY A 221 -10.67 -20.05 10.08
C GLY A 221 -9.76 -18.86 10.36
N GLN A 222 -8.49 -18.92 9.92
CA GLN A 222 -7.54 -17.81 10.08
C GLN A 222 -7.80 -16.64 9.13
N VAL A 223 -8.26 -16.93 7.91
CA VAL A 223 -8.46 -15.93 6.85
C VAL A 223 -9.91 -15.42 6.80
N GLY A 224 -10.89 -16.25 7.18
CA GLY A 224 -12.30 -15.87 7.25
C GLY A 224 -13.10 -16.06 5.95
N PHE A 225 -12.75 -17.04 5.10
CA PHE A 225 -13.51 -17.34 3.88
C PHE A 225 -14.41 -18.58 4.02
N GLN A 226 -15.50 -18.62 3.25
CA GLN A 226 -16.36 -19.80 3.12
C GLN A 226 -15.90 -20.68 1.95
N TYR A 227 -16.05 -22.00 2.08
CA TYR A 227 -15.65 -22.93 1.02
C TYR A 227 -16.57 -24.15 0.94
N THR A 228 -16.61 -24.79 -0.23
CA THR A 228 -17.24 -26.10 -0.45
C THR A 228 -16.26 -27.03 -1.14
N ILE A 229 -16.13 -28.25 -0.63
CA ILE A 229 -15.26 -29.29 -1.21
C ILE A 229 -16.05 -30.05 -2.29
N ARG A 230 -15.41 -30.26 -3.45
CA ARG A 230 -15.92 -31.11 -4.52
C ARG A 230 -14.83 -32.07 -4.99
N LEU A 231 -15.23 -33.31 -5.23
CA LEU A 231 -14.34 -34.29 -5.86
C LEU A 231 -14.34 -34.07 -7.37
N VAL A 232 -13.16 -34.13 -7.97
CA VAL A 232 -13.00 -34.11 -9.43
C VAL A 232 -13.70 -35.35 -10.03
N PRO A 233 -14.58 -35.19 -11.05
CA PRO A 233 -15.41 -36.28 -11.55
C PRO A 233 -14.63 -37.47 -12.12
N ASP A 234 -13.51 -37.21 -12.78
CA ASP A 234 -12.67 -38.23 -13.41
C ASP A 234 -11.59 -38.80 -12.48
N HIS A 235 -11.52 -38.31 -11.24
CA HIS A 235 -10.49 -38.67 -10.26
C HIS A 235 -9.05 -38.44 -10.73
N MET A 236 -8.82 -37.55 -11.70
CA MET A 236 -7.49 -37.26 -12.24
C MET A 236 -6.98 -35.89 -11.78
N TYR A 237 -5.67 -35.77 -11.62
CA TYR A 237 -5.03 -34.47 -11.36
C TYR A 237 -5.12 -33.55 -12.59
N GLY A 238 -4.70 -34.06 -13.73
CA GLY A 238 -4.72 -33.37 -15.00
C GLY A 238 -3.63 -33.89 -15.91
N VAL A 239 -4.04 -34.40 -17.06
CA VAL A 239 -3.19 -34.91 -18.13
C VAL A 239 -3.58 -34.14 -19.37
N TYR A 240 -2.58 -33.61 -20.06
CA TYR A 240 -2.76 -32.93 -21.34
C TYR A 240 -2.87 -33.96 -22.45
N ASP A 241 -3.92 -33.85 -23.24
CA ASP A 241 -4.11 -34.64 -24.44
C ASP A 241 -3.55 -33.85 -25.66
N PRO A 242 -2.48 -34.33 -26.31
CA PRO A 242 -1.88 -33.64 -27.44
C PRO A 242 -2.75 -33.64 -28.70
N ASP A 243 -3.69 -34.59 -28.83
CA ASP A 243 -4.55 -34.73 -30.00
C ASP A 243 -5.77 -33.81 -29.92
N THR A 244 -6.45 -33.80 -28.76
CA THR A 244 -7.59 -32.90 -28.51
C THR A 244 -7.16 -31.49 -28.08
N LYS A 245 -5.90 -31.33 -27.64
CA LYS A 245 -5.34 -30.10 -27.06
C LYS A 245 -6.04 -29.64 -25.78
N GLU A 246 -6.66 -30.57 -25.07
CA GLU A 246 -7.40 -30.29 -23.83
C GLU A 246 -6.69 -30.91 -22.62
N TRP A 247 -6.91 -30.31 -21.45
CA TRP A 247 -6.56 -30.93 -20.17
C TRP A 247 -7.75 -31.71 -19.65
N ASN A 248 -7.51 -32.77 -18.86
CA ASN A 248 -8.53 -33.40 -18.01
C ASN A 248 -8.31 -33.05 -16.52
N GLY A 249 -9.04 -33.72 -15.62
CA GLY A 249 -8.79 -33.65 -14.20
C GLY A 249 -9.12 -32.30 -13.56
N ILE A 250 -8.49 -32.07 -12.41
CA ILE A 250 -8.57 -30.81 -11.66
C ILE A 250 -8.11 -29.64 -12.54
N VAL A 251 -7.10 -29.84 -13.39
CA VAL A 251 -6.58 -28.80 -14.29
C VAL A 251 -7.66 -28.31 -15.26
N ARG A 252 -8.44 -29.22 -15.89
CA ARG A 252 -9.55 -28.83 -16.77
C ARG A 252 -10.59 -27.98 -16.05
N GLU A 253 -10.99 -28.42 -14.87
CA GLU A 253 -12.03 -27.77 -14.06
C GLU A 253 -11.62 -26.36 -13.61
N LEU A 254 -10.31 -26.12 -13.44
CA LEU A 254 -9.76 -24.79 -13.21
C LEU A 254 -9.74 -23.95 -14.49
N MET A 255 -9.41 -24.56 -15.64
CA MET A 255 -9.42 -23.89 -16.96
C MET A 255 -10.80 -23.37 -17.36
N GLU A 256 -11.83 -24.22 -17.25
CA GLU A 256 -13.19 -23.89 -17.67
C GLU A 256 -13.81 -22.75 -16.86
N LYS A 257 -13.39 -22.56 -15.60
CA LYS A 257 -13.95 -21.53 -14.71
C LYS A 257 -13.20 -20.20 -14.73
N VAL A 258 -11.92 -20.20 -15.07
CA VAL A 258 -11.05 -19.03 -15.01
C VAL A 258 -10.75 -18.46 -16.41
N GLY A 259 -10.98 -19.23 -17.48
CA GLY A 259 -10.69 -18.82 -18.85
C GLY A 259 -9.23 -19.11 -19.23
N GLU A 260 -9.03 -19.59 -20.47
CA GLU A 260 -7.77 -20.19 -20.94
C GLU A 260 -6.53 -19.29 -20.80
N GLY A 261 -6.70 -17.96 -20.92
CA GLY A 261 -5.61 -16.98 -20.85
C GLY A 261 -5.01 -16.80 -19.44
N GLU A 262 -5.85 -16.81 -18.40
CA GLU A 262 -5.40 -16.70 -17.00
C GLU A 262 -4.84 -18.03 -16.50
N VAL A 263 -5.30 -19.16 -17.04
CA VAL A 263 -4.83 -20.48 -16.60
C VAL A 263 -3.44 -20.82 -17.10
N ARG A 264 -2.97 -20.24 -18.21
CA ARG A 264 -1.56 -20.41 -18.61
C ARG A 264 -0.61 -19.76 -17.60
N ASN A 265 -1.01 -18.63 -17.01
CA ASN A 265 -0.29 -17.99 -15.91
C ASN A 265 -0.47 -18.77 -14.61
N LEU A 266 -1.69 -19.18 -14.23
CA LEU A 266 -1.93 -19.99 -13.03
C LEU A 266 -1.29 -21.38 -13.10
N VAL A 267 -1.13 -22.01 -14.26
CA VAL A 267 -0.39 -23.29 -14.41
C VAL A 267 1.11 -23.04 -14.34
N SER A 268 1.61 -21.91 -14.85
CA SER A 268 3.01 -21.51 -14.65
C SER A 268 3.31 -21.12 -13.20
N GLU A 269 2.33 -20.56 -12.50
CA GLU A 269 2.40 -20.22 -11.07
C GLU A 269 2.09 -21.42 -10.18
N LEU A 270 1.26 -22.37 -10.60
CA LEU A 270 1.07 -23.67 -9.98
C LEU A 270 2.29 -24.55 -10.18
N LYS A 271 3.07 -24.39 -11.25
CA LYS A 271 4.43 -24.97 -11.34
C LYS A 271 5.42 -24.29 -10.39
N LYS A 272 5.21 -23.01 -10.03
CA LYS A 272 5.96 -22.34 -8.94
C LYS A 272 5.40 -22.71 -7.56
N LEU A 273 4.12 -23.06 -7.45
CA LEU A 273 3.46 -23.56 -6.25
C LEU A 273 3.60 -25.09 -6.07
N ASP A 274 4.00 -25.83 -7.10
CA ASP A 274 4.53 -27.19 -7.02
C ASP A 274 5.84 -27.18 -6.23
N ILE A 275 6.56 -26.04 -6.23
CA ILE A 275 7.67 -25.81 -5.32
C ILE A 275 7.18 -25.48 -3.91
N LEU A 276 5.97 -24.99 -3.67
CA LEU A 276 5.52 -24.67 -2.29
C LEU A 276 4.71 -25.80 -1.64
N ILE A 277 3.80 -26.45 -2.37
CA ILE A 277 3.04 -27.61 -1.91
C ILE A 277 3.91 -28.87 -2.01
N GLY A 278 4.73 -29.01 -3.06
CA GLY A 278 5.73 -30.07 -3.16
C GLY A 278 6.89 -29.93 -2.17
N VAL A 279 7.33 -28.71 -1.82
CA VAL A 279 8.29 -28.53 -0.70
C VAL A 279 7.63 -28.75 0.65
N PHE A 280 6.36 -28.37 0.87
CA PHE A 280 5.67 -28.71 2.13
C PHE A 280 5.43 -30.23 2.28
N ALA A 281 5.05 -30.91 1.20
CA ALA A 281 4.89 -32.36 1.17
C ALA A 281 6.23 -33.11 1.29
N MET A 282 7.29 -32.67 0.58
CA MET A 282 8.64 -33.24 0.75
C MET A 282 9.26 -32.94 2.12
N TRP A 283 8.94 -31.78 2.73
CA TRP A 283 9.39 -31.44 4.08
C TRP A 283 8.70 -32.32 5.13
N CYS A 284 7.42 -32.67 4.94
CA CYS A 284 6.72 -33.64 5.79
C CYS A 284 7.23 -35.08 5.61
N VAL A 285 7.54 -35.51 4.38
CA VAL A 285 8.11 -36.84 4.12
C VAL A 285 9.54 -36.97 4.68
N ARG A 286 10.32 -35.88 4.69
CA ARG A 286 11.68 -35.87 5.25
C ARG A 286 11.70 -35.84 6.78
N TYR A 287 10.67 -35.28 7.43
CA TYR A 287 10.51 -35.32 8.90
C TYR A 287 9.94 -36.65 9.42
N ALA A 288 9.21 -37.41 8.60
CA ALA A 288 8.62 -38.70 8.99
C ALA A 288 9.55 -39.92 8.75
N LEU A 289 10.72 -39.73 8.13
CA LEU A 289 11.70 -40.79 7.86
C LEU A 289 13.02 -40.61 8.63
N PHE A 290 13.16 -39.55 9.41
CA PHE A 290 14.26 -39.32 10.35
C PHE A 290 13.73 -38.61 11.60
N ASP A 291 12.86 -39.33 12.32
CA ASP A 291 12.84 -39.52 13.78
C ASP A 291 11.64 -40.42 14.14
#